data_AF-A0A5N5SKX3-F1
#
_entry.id   AF-A0A5N5SKX3-F1
#
_cell.length_a   1.000
_cell.length_b   1.000
_cell.length_c   1.000
_cell.angle_alpha   90.00
_cell.angle_beta   90.00
_cell.angle_gamma   90.00
#
_symmetry.space_group_name_H-M   'P 1'
#
loop_
_entity.id
_entity.type
_entity.pdbx_description
1 polymer ?
#
loop_
_entity_poly.entity_id
_entity_poly.type
_entity_poly.pdbx_seq_one_letter_code
_entity_poly.pdbx_strand_id
1 'polypeptide(L)'
;MLKGGHCNLSVKKNESKVVDSIDMEDLGDKASFCRCWRSAKFPYCDGTHGKHNTTTGDNVGPLVIKKKELSCSSVKSDIPSWSSRVNGCAICLSHGRDI
;
A
#
# COMPACT_ATOMS: atom_id res chain seq x y z
N MET A 1 -13.32 -25.80 -26.37
CA MET A 1 -13.49 -24.38 -26.03
C MET A 1 -12.65 -24.02 -24.82
N LEU A 2 -11.66 -23.13 -24.95
CA LEU A 2 -11.03 -22.50 -23.80
C LEU A 2 -12.07 -21.58 -23.14
N LYS A 3 -12.42 -21.87 -21.89
CA LYS A 3 -13.34 -21.06 -21.05
C LYS A 3 -12.65 -19.73 -20.72
N GLY A 4 -12.51 -18.84 -21.70
CA GLY A 4 -11.47 -17.80 -21.70
C GLY A 4 -11.96 -16.39 -21.39
N GLY A 5 -12.34 -16.13 -20.14
CA GLY A 5 -12.61 -14.76 -19.66
C GLY A 5 -12.23 -14.50 -18.20
N HIS A 6 -11.74 -15.52 -17.48
CA HIS A 6 -11.41 -15.39 -16.07
C HIS A 6 -9.99 -14.85 -15.87
N CYS A 7 -9.87 -13.69 -15.21
CA CYS A 7 -8.58 -13.16 -14.79
C CYS A 7 -7.90 -14.09 -13.76
N ASN A 8 -8.66 -14.53 -12.76
CA ASN A 8 -8.21 -15.46 -11.73
C ASN A 8 -8.39 -16.91 -12.20
N LEU A 9 -7.32 -17.72 -12.21
CA LEU A 9 -7.38 -19.14 -12.60
C LEU A 9 -7.39 -20.11 -11.41
N SER A 10 -6.77 -19.74 -10.28
CA SER A 10 -6.50 -20.69 -9.18
C SER A 10 -6.66 -20.13 -7.76
N VAL A 11 -6.68 -18.82 -7.57
CA VAL A 11 -6.69 -18.20 -6.24
C VAL A 11 -8.08 -18.30 -5.62
N LYS A 12 -8.19 -18.87 -4.40
CA LYS A 12 -9.39 -18.82 -3.53
C LYS A 12 -10.73 -19.07 -4.27
N LYS A 13 -10.79 -20.13 -5.07
CA LYS A 13 -11.94 -20.42 -5.97
C LYS A 13 -13.25 -20.79 -5.26
N ASN A 14 -13.17 -21.09 -3.98
CA ASN A 14 -14.31 -21.31 -3.09
C ASN A 14 -14.98 -19.98 -2.65
N GLU A 15 -14.32 -18.84 -2.83
CA GLU A 15 -14.89 -17.53 -2.50
C GLU A 15 -15.62 -16.96 -3.73
N SER A 16 -16.86 -16.48 -3.52
CA SER A 16 -17.64 -15.81 -4.57
C SER A 16 -17.01 -14.48 -5.01
N LYS A 17 -16.26 -13.84 -4.10
CA LYS A 17 -15.50 -12.61 -4.32
C LYS A 17 -14.27 -12.60 -3.43
N VAL A 18 -13.09 -12.64 -4.05
CA VAL A 18 -11.81 -12.59 -3.34
C VAL A 18 -11.46 -11.14 -3.04
N VAL A 19 -11.27 -10.83 -1.75
CA VAL A 19 -10.85 -9.52 -1.23
C VAL A 19 -9.77 -9.73 -0.18
N ASP A 20 -8.69 -8.96 -0.25
CA ASP A 20 -7.65 -8.94 0.78
C ASP A 20 -7.54 -7.52 1.34
N SER A 21 -7.64 -7.40 2.66
CA SER A 21 -7.49 -6.15 3.41
C SER A 21 -6.18 -6.20 4.19
N ILE A 22 -5.40 -5.13 4.12
CA ILE A 22 -4.11 -5.03 4.78
C ILE A 22 -4.02 -3.66 5.43
N ASP A 23 -3.71 -3.65 6.72
CA ASP A 23 -3.57 -2.43 7.50
C ASP A 23 -2.26 -1.72 7.15
N MET A 24 -2.29 -0.39 7.11
CA MET A 24 -1.16 0.42 6.65
C MET A 24 0.03 0.37 7.63
N GLU A 25 -0.27 0.13 8.91
CA GLU A 25 0.68 -0.02 10.00
C GLU A 25 1.57 -1.25 9.78
N ASP A 26 0.98 -2.36 9.35
CA ASP A 26 1.65 -3.66 9.14
C ASP A 26 2.54 -3.70 7.89
N LEU A 27 2.40 -2.74 6.99
CA LEU A 27 3.26 -2.63 5.82
C LEU A 27 4.69 -2.25 6.25
N GLY A 28 5.72 -2.80 5.59
CA GLY A 28 7.07 -2.24 5.67
C GLY A 28 7.17 -0.89 4.96
N ASP A 29 8.40 -0.41 4.70
CA ASP A 29 8.62 0.83 3.94
C ASP A 29 8.06 0.77 2.52
N LYS A 30 7.99 -0.44 1.95
CA LYS A 30 7.47 -0.70 0.62
C LYS A 30 6.80 -2.08 0.56
N ALA A 31 5.63 -2.13 -0.03
CA ALA A 31 4.91 -3.37 -0.34
C ALA A 31 4.48 -3.39 -1.82
N SER A 32 4.36 -4.58 -2.40
CA SER A 32 3.93 -4.77 -3.79
C SER A 32 2.85 -5.83 -3.85
N PHE A 33 1.68 -5.49 -4.39
CA PHE A 33 0.49 -6.33 -4.45
C PHE A 33 0.20 -6.82 -5.86
N CYS A 34 -0.18 -8.09 -5.95
CA CYS A 34 -0.48 -8.76 -7.21
C CYS A 34 -1.77 -8.23 -7.83
N ARG A 35 -1.75 -7.92 -9.13
CA ARG A 35 -2.94 -7.62 -9.92
C ARG A 35 -3.18 -8.58 -11.08
N CYS A 36 -2.24 -9.50 -11.32
CA CYS A 36 -2.31 -10.46 -12.42
C CYS A 36 -2.97 -11.80 -12.04
N TRP A 37 -3.24 -12.05 -10.75
CA TRP A 37 -3.79 -13.32 -10.25
C TRP A 37 -2.95 -14.56 -10.59
N ARG A 38 -1.62 -14.40 -10.75
CA ARG A 38 -0.69 -15.51 -11.00
C ARG A 38 0.33 -15.72 -9.88
N SER A 39 0.40 -14.82 -8.91
CA SER A 39 1.35 -14.91 -7.80
C SER A 39 1.06 -16.13 -6.93
N ALA A 40 2.10 -16.89 -6.59
CA ALA A 40 2.03 -17.95 -5.59
C ALA A 40 1.93 -17.38 -4.16
N LYS A 41 2.32 -16.12 -3.97
CA LYS A 41 2.26 -15.39 -2.69
C LYS A 41 1.11 -14.39 -2.63
N PHE A 42 0.04 -14.61 -3.41
CA PHE A 42 -1.14 -13.75 -3.43
C PHE A 42 -1.63 -13.51 -1.98
N PRO A 43 -1.88 -12.25 -1.55
CA PRO A 43 -2.07 -11.03 -2.35
C PRO A 43 -0.79 -10.29 -2.76
N TYR A 44 0.38 -10.70 -2.31
CA TYR A 44 1.65 -10.07 -2.65
C TYR A 44 2.11 -10.41 -4.06
N CYS A 45 2.84 -9.49 -4.71
CA CYS A 45 3.47 -9.73 -5.99
C CYS A 45 4.81 -10.45 -5.80
N ASP A 46 4.98 -11.56 -6.51
CA ASP A 46 6.21 -12.37 -6.53
C ASP A 46 7.00 -12.27 -7.85
N GLY A 47 6.56 -11.41 -8.78
CA GLY A 47 7.18 -11.22 -10.10
C GLY A 47 6.57 -12.07 -11.23
N THR A 48 5.66 -13.00 -10.93
CA THR A 48 5.06 -13.90 -11.94
C THR A 48 4.32 -13.17 -13.08
N HIS A 49 3.91 -11.92 -12.86
CA HIS A 49 3.31 -11.08 -13.91
C HIS A 49 4.23 -10.93 -15.14
N GLY A 50 5.55 -10.94 -14.98
CA GLY A 50 6.48 -10.88 -16.12
C GLY A 50 6.32 -12.07 -17.05
N LYS A 51 6.28 -13.29 -16.50
CA LYS A 51 6.04 -14.52 -17.29
C LYS A 51 4.66 -14.50 -17.96
N HIS A 52 3.62 -14.06 -17.24
CA HIS A 52 2.27 -13.91 -17.80
C HIS A 52 2.29 -12.97 -19.00
N ASN A 53 2.86 -11.77 -18.85
CA ASN A 53 2.97 -10.77 -19.91
C ASN A 53 3.70 -11.31 -21.14
N THR A 54 4.85 -11.96 -20.96
CA THR A 54 5.61 -12.55 -22.08
C THR A 54 4.82 -13.61 -22.83
N THR A 55 4.06 -14.46 -22.12
CA THR A 55 3.31 -15.55 -22.74
C THR A 55 2.03 -15.07 -23.42
N THR A 56 1.34 -14.07 -22.88
CA THR A 56 0.04 -13.62 -23.39
C THR A 56 0.09 -12.33 -24.22
N GLY A 57 1.23 -11.64 -24.25
CA GLY A 57 1.34 -10.29 -24.83
C GLY A 57 0.66 -9.20 -23.97
N ASP A 58 0.43 -9.48 -22.69
CA ASP A 58 -0.22 -8.55 -21.75
C ASP A 58 0.81 -7.58 -21.14
N ASN A 59 0.34 -6.55 -20.42
CA ASN A 59 1.17 -5.50 -19.84
C ASN A 59 0.85 -5.19 -18.37
N VAL A 60 0.30 -6.15 -17.64
CA VAL A 60 -0.06 -5.97 -16.22
C VAL A 60 1.17 -5.87 -15.30
N GLY A 61 0.99 -5.17 -14.18
CA GLY A 61 2.02 -5.02 -13.15
C GLY A 61 1.44 -4.85 -11.75
N PRO A 62 2.26 -4.92 -10.71
CA PRO A 62 1.80 -4.84 -9.32
C PRO A 62 1.29 -3.44 -8.96
N LEU A 63 0.50 -3.36 -7.88
CA LEU A 63 0.29 -2.12 -7.13
C LEU A 63 1.40 -1.98 -6.10
N VAL A 64 2.18 -0.90 -6.16
CA VAL A 64 3.28 -0.66 -5.22
C VAL A 64 2.88 0.45 -4.25
N ILE A 65 2.88 0.13 -2.96
CA ILE A 65 2.63 1.08 -1.88
C ILE A 65 3.96 1.37 -1.20
N LYS A 66 4.28 2.65 -1.00
CA LYS A 66 5.48 3.10 -0.29
C LYS A 66 5.05 3.98 0.88
N LYS A 67 5.59 3.73 2.07
CA LYS A 67 5.46 4.68 3.18
C LYS A 67 6.22 5.94 2.80
N LYS A 68 5.58 7.10 2.92
CA LYS A 68 6.25 8.39 2.73
C LYS A 68 7.14 8.60 3.94
N GLU A 69 8.45 8.67 3.72
CA GLU A 69 9.36 9.17 4.75
C GLU A 69 8.99 10.62 5.05
N LEU A 70 8.57 10.89 6.29
CA LEU A 70 8.39 12.24 6.77
C LEU A 70 9.78 12.80 7.10
N SER A 71 10.50 13.31 6.10
CA SER A 71 11.68 14.10 6.37
C SER A 71 11.24 15.46 6.91
N CYS A 72 11.69 15.79 8.13
CA CYS A 72 11.46 17.09 8.75
C CYS A 72 12.33 18.14 8.05
N SER A 73 11.94 18.55 6.84
CA SER A 73 12.63 19.58 6.07
C SER A 73 11.74 20.75 5.64
N SER A 74 10.41 20.65 5.81
CA SER A 74 9.48 21.70 5.34
C SER A 74 8.49 22.23 6.39
N VAL A 75 8.53 21.75 7.65
CA VAL A 75 7.70 22.33 8.73
C VAL A 75 8.50 23.43 9.44
N LYS A 76 8.74 24.55 8.75
CA LYS A 76 9.29 25.76 9.38
C LYS A 76 8.40 27.00 9.23
N SER A 77 7.54 27.07 8.22
CA SER A 77 6.76 28.29 7.96
C SER A 77 5.44 28.39 8.73
N ASP A 78 4.85 27.27 9.14
CA ASP A 78 3.46 27.27 9.62
C ASP A 78 3.33 26.98 11.12
N ILE A 79 4.42 27.16 11.89
CA ILE A 79 4.43 26.91 13.33
C ILE A 79 4.07 28.21 14.08
N PRO A 80 2.92 28.29 14.77
CA PRO A 80 2.60 29.42 15.64
C PRO A 80 3.61 29.54 16.79
N SER A 81 3.93 30.78 17.19
CA SER A 81 4.98 31.10 18.17
C SER A 81 4.78 30.49 19.57
N TRP A 82 3.59 29.94 19.85
CA TRP A 82 3.24 29.35 21.15
C TRP A 82 3.49 27.84 21.25
N SER A 83 3.95 27.19 20.19
CA SER A 83 4.25 25.75 20.23
C SER A 83 5.69 25.46 20.68
N SER A 84 5.85 24.46 21.55
CA SER A 84 7.15 23.93 21.96
C SER A 84 7.44 22.62 21.23
N ARG A 85 8.71 22.40 20.89
CA ARG A 85 9.17 21.21 20.18
C ARG A 85 9.57 20.14 21.19
N VAL A 86 8.95 18.95 21.15
CA VAL A 86 9.47 17.74 21.82
C VAL A 86 9.66 16.66 20.77
N ASN A 87 10.83 16.01 20.77
CA ASN A 87 11.20 14.96 19.80
C ASN A 87 10.95 15.33 18.33
N GLY A 88 11.19 16.59 17.97
CA GLY A 88 11.06 17.06 16.58
C GLY A 88 9.62 17.25 16.08
N CYS A 89 8.61 16.98 16.90
CA CYS A 89 7.21 17.22 16.57
C CYS A 89 6.70 18.46 17.31
N ALA A 90 5.98 19.33 16.59
CA ALA A 90 5.25 20.42 17.22
C ALA A 90 4.01 19.82 17.88
N ILE A 91 3.99 19.78 19.20
CA ILE A 91 2.81 19.39 19.97
C ILE A 91 2.01 20.64 20.29
N CYS A 92 0.74 20.67 19.90
CA CYS A 92 -0.23 21.61 20.43
C CYS A 92 -0.41 21.29 21.92
N LEU A 93 0.35 21.97 22.79
CA LEU A 93 0.10 21.96 24.22
C LEU A 93 -1.16 22.79 24.46
N SER A 94 -2.33 22.19 24.27
CA SER A 94 -3.58 22.74 24.82
C SER A 94 -3.52 22.59 26.34
N HIS A 95 -2.73 23.44 26.99
CA HIS A 95 -2.89 23.67 28.41
C HIS A 95 -4.27 24.28 28.60
N GLY A 96 -5.14 23.53 29.28
CA GLY A 96 -6.43 24.01 29.73
C GLY A 96 -6.31 25.39 30.37
N ARG A 97 -7.23 26.26 29.98
CA ARG A 97 -7.67 27.38 30.80
C ARG A 97 -9.18 27.35 30.77
N ASP A 98 -9.73 27.05 31.94
CA ASP A 98 -11.10 27.35 32.31
C ASP A 98 -11.46 28.79 31.92
N ILE A 99 -12.57 28.95 31.20
CA ILE A 99 -13.57 30.00 31.41
C ILE A 99 -14.89 29.60 30.74
#